data_AF-A0A2A6RG12-F1
#
_entry.id   AF-A0A2A6RG12-F1
#
_cell.length_a   1.000
_cell.length_b   1.000
_cell.length_c   1.000
_cell.angle_alpha   90.00
_cell.angle_beta   90.00
_cell.angle_gamma   90.00
#
_symmetry.space_group_name_H-M   'P 1'
#
loop_
_entity.id
_entity.type
_entity.pdbx_description
1 polymer ?
#
loop_
_entity_poly.entity_id
_entity_poly.type
_entity_poly.pdbx_seq_one_letter_code
_entity_poly.pdbx_strand_id
1 'polypeptide(L)'
;MGSALASHPPAIEKGERPMPLISLDPDQADQAATRFATARDTIERDLQLMASANENVLATWRGQSSVRFSAQWQQQQQQIQNILSEIERLSRGLRIEAEEFRQADSVYGA
;
A
#
# COMPACT_ATOMS: atom_id res chain seq x y z
N MET A 1 -68.37 10.02 15.66
CA MET A 1 -68.08 11.47 15.75
C MET A 1 -67.15 11.64 16.93
N GLY A 2 -65.89 12.06 16.85
CA GLY A 2 -65.09 12.70 15.82
C GLY A 2 -64.02 13.50 16.58
N SER A 3 -62.75 13.38 16.17
CA SER A 3 -61.62 14.27 16.50
C SER A 3 -61.03 14.19 17.92
N ALA A 4 -59.73 14.35 18.15
CA ALA A 4 -58.53 14.33 17.31
C ALA A 4 -57.30 14.31 18.23
N LEU A 5 -56.30 13.57 17.78
CA LEU A 5 -54.86 13.62 18.08
C LEU A 5 -54.28 14.99 18.50
N ALA A 6 -53.43 15.00 19.53
CA ALA A 6 -52.21 15.82 19.60
C ALA A 6 -51.27 15.37 20.75
N SER A 7 -50.80 14.13 20.70
CA SER A 7 -49.55 13.77 21.38
C SER A 7 -48.40 14.45 20.64
N HIS A 8 -47.77 15.44 21.26
CA HIS A 8 -46.53 16.05 20.79
C HIS A 8 -45.42 14.99 20.74
N PRO A 9 -44.85 14.64 19.58
CA PRO A 9 -43.55 13.96 19.54
C PRO A 9 -42.44 15.02 19.43
N PRO A 10 -41.31 14.87 20.13
CA PRO A 10 -40.18 15.77 19.99
C PRO A 10 -39.60 15.67 18.57
N ALA A 11 -39.09 16.80 18.10
CA ALA A 11 -38.41 16.92 16.82
C ALA A 11 -37.38 15.79 16.66
N ILE A 12 -37.57 14.95 15.64
CA ILE A 12 -36.49 14.12 15.13
C ILE A 12 -35.52 15.09 14.45
N GLU A 13 -34.56 15.55 15.24
CA GLU A 13 -33.32 16.14 14.76
C GLU A 13 -32.81 15.20 13.68
N LYS A 14 -32.80 15.70 12.43
CA LYS A 14 -32.15 15.01 11.33
C LYS A 14 -30.67 15.01 11.66
N GLY A 15 -30.24 14.05 12.48
CA GLY A 15 -28.89 13.58 12.49
C GLY A 15 -28.64 13.02 11.10
N GLU A 16 -28.19 13.90 10.19
CA GLU A 16 -27.28 13.52 9.13
C GLU A 16 -26.30 12.57 9.80
N ARG A 17 -26.43 11.27 9.53
CA ARG A 17 -25.35 10.35 9.89
C ARG A 17 -24.17 10.94 9.15
N PRO A 18 -23.13 11.46 9.83
CA PRO A 18 -21.92 11.80 9.12
C PRO A 18 -21.56 10.50 8.39
N MET A 19 -21.58 10.55 7.05
CA MET A 19 -20.85 9.58 6.24
C MET A 19 -19.54 9.39 6.99
N PRO A 20 -19.14 8.16 7.37
CA PRO A 20 -17.91 7.98 8.12
C PRO A 20 -16.87 8.75 7.34
N LEU A 21 -16.39 9.85 7.93
CA LEU A 21 -15.38 10.68 7.31
C LEU A 21 -14.30 9.66 7.01
N ILE A 22 -14.03 9.41 5.72
CA ILE A 22 -12.87 8.60 5.37
C ILE A 22 -11.72 9.44 5.89
N SER A 23 -11.34 9.20 7.13
CA SER A 23 -10.37 9.97 7.88
C SER A 23 -9.10 9.16 7.74
N LEU A 24 -8.35 9.44 6.68
CA LEU A 24 -6.98 9.01 6.62
C LEU A 24 -6.21 9.88 7.61
N ASP A 25 -5.56 9.26 8.60
CA ASP A 25 -4.55 9.95 9.41
C ASP A 25 -3.29 10.10 8.54
N PRO A 26 -2.89 11.31 8.13
CA PRO A 26 -1.74 11.52 7.23
C PRO A 26 -0.43 11.00 7.82
N ASP A 27 -0.26 11.07 9.14
CA ASP A 27 0.93 10.58 9.81
C ASP A 27 0.99 9.04 9.79
N GLN A 28 -0.15 8.38 9.93
CA GLN A 28 -0.22 6.91 9.79
C GLN A 28 0.04 6.48 8.35
N ALA A 29 -0.47 7.22 7.36
CA ALA A 29 -0.22 6.97 5.95
C ALA A 29 1.26 7.13 5.60
N ASP A 30 1.93 8.18 6.09
CA ASP A 30 3.36 8.40 5.91
C ASP A 30 4.22 7.33 6.60
N GLN A 31 3.83 6.90 7.80
CA GLN A 31 4.47 5.78 8.48
C GLN A 31 4.35 4.48 7.68
N ALA A 32 3.16 4.18 7.16
CA ALA A 32 2.93 3.01 6.31
C ALA A 32 3.77 3.09 5.02
N ALA A 33 3.79 4.25 4.34
CA ALA A 33 4.59 4.48 3.15
C ALA A 33 6.09 4.27 3.40
N THR A 34 6.57 4.70 4.56
CA THR A 34 7.98 4.52 5.00
C THR A 34 8.30 3.05 5.23
N ARG A 35 7.38 2.28 5.84
CA ARG A 35 7.54 0.83 6.00
C ARG A 35 7.59 0.11 4.65
N PHE A 36 6.74 0.48 3.69
CA PHE A 36 6.79 -0.07 2.34
C PHE A 36 8.11 0.25 1.64
N ALA A 37 8.60 1.48 1.72
CA ALA A 37 9.89 1.87 1.14
C ALA A 37 11.05 1.06 1.76
N THR A 38 11.06 0.92 3.09
CA THR A 38 12.08 0.13 3.80
C THR A 38 12.05 -1.36 3.40
N ALA A 39 10.84 -1.93 3.26
CA ALA A 39 10.68 -3.31 2.82
C ALA A 39 11.19 -3.50 1.38
N ARG A 40 10.87 -2.57 0.47
CA ARG A 40 11.38 -2.55 -0.90
C ARG A 40 12.91 -2.57 -0.91
N ASP A 41 13.55 -1.65 -0.19
CA ASP A 41 15.02 -1.53 -0.18
C ASP A 41 15.69 -2.79 0.38
N THR A 42 15.04 -3.44 1.36
CA THR A 42 15.51 -4.71 1.92
C THR A 42 15.44 -5.83 0.89
N ILE A 43 14.29 -5.98 0.22
CA ILE A 43 14.09 -7.01 -0.82
C ILE A 43 15.06 -6.77 -2.00
N GLU A 44 15.27 -5.52 -2.40
CA GLU A 44 16.19 -5.17 -3.48
C GLU A 44 17.64 -5.54 -3.14
N ARG A 45 18.07 -5.26 -1.90
CA ARG A 45 19.39 -5.67 -1.42
C ARG A 45 19.54 -7.19 -1.40
N ASP A 46 18.55 -7.91 -0.86
CA ASP A 46 18.58 -9.37 -0.79
C ASP A 46 18.60 -10.00 -2.19
N LEU A 47 17.86 -9.43 -3.15
CA LEU A 47 17.88 -9.87 -4.55
C LEU A 47 19.28 -9.73 -5.16
N GLN A 48 19.98 -8.62 -4.90
CA GLN A 48 21.35 -8.42 -5.38
C GLN A 48 22.31 -9.45 -4.77
N LEU A 49 22.20 -9.73 -3.47
CA LEU A 49 23.02 -10.75 -2.80
C LEU A 49 22.76 -12.15 -3.39
N MET A 50 21.49 -12.51 -3.62
CA MET A 50 21.11 -13.77 -4.24
C MET A 50 21.64 -13.88 -5.67
N ALA A 51 21.60 -12.80 -6.45
CA ALA A 51 22.13 -12.77 -7.81
C ALA A 51 23.62 -13.06 -7.83
N SER A 52 24.41 -12.37 -7.01
CA SER A 52 25.85 -12.61 -6.89
C SER A 52 26.18 -14.03 -6.40
N ALA A 53 25.41 -14.56 -5.44
CA ALA A 53 25.59 -15.94 -4.98
C ALA A 53 25.31 -16.95 -6.11
N ASN A 54 24.25 -16.73 -6.90
CA ASN A 54 23.91 -17.60 -8.01
C ASN A 54 24.93 -17.56 -9.15
N GLU A 55 25.49 -16.40 -9.46
CA GLU A 55 26.57 -16.28 -10.45
C GLU A 55 27.78 -17.14 -10.08
N ASN A 56 28.17 -17.14 -8.80
CA ASN A 56 29.27 -17.96 -8.30
C ASN A 56 28.99 -19.47 -8.43
N VAL A 57 27.76 -19.90 -8.13
CA VAL A 57 27.36 -21.31 -8.26
C VAL A 57 27.30 -21.72 -9.73
N LEU A 58 26.65 -20.92 -10.58
CA LEU A 58 26.50 -21.18 -12.01
C LEU A 58 27.84 -21.23 -12.75
N ALA A 59 28.85 -20.48 -12.31
CA ALA A 59 30.19 -20.50 -12.91
C ALA A 59 30.86 -21.88 -12.84
N THR A 60 30.53 -22.69 -11.84
CA THR A 60 31.11 -24.03 -11.63
C THR A 60 30.17 -25.17 -12.03
N TRP A 61 28.87 -24.89 -12.12
CA TRP A 61 27.84 -25.89 -12.37
C TRP A 61 27.61 -26.11 -13.87
N ARG A 62 28.08 -27.25 -14.38
CA ARG A 62 27.91 -27.66 -15.78
C ARG A 62 26.75 -28.64 -15.96
N GLY A 63 26.19 -28.63 -17.16
CA GLY A 63 25.18 -29.59 -17.60
C GLY A 63 23.77 -29.01 -17.72
N GLN A 64 22.81 -29.84 -18.12
CA GLN A 64 21.47 -29.35 -18.44
C GLN A 64 20.66 -28.88 -17.22
N SER A 65 21.02 -29.34 -16.02
CA SER A 65 20.36 -28.89 -14.79
C SER A 65 20.68 -27.44 -14.44
N SER A 66 21.91 -26.96 -14.70
CA SER A 66 22.25 -25.54 -14.49
C SER A 66 21.55 -24.61 -15.45
N VAL A 67 21.35 -25.05 -16.70
CA VAL A 67 20.55 -24.31 -17.71
C VAL A 67 19.10 -24.16 -17.25
N ARG A 68 18.47 -25.24 -16.76
CA ARG A 68 17.09 -25.18 -16.24
C ARG A 68 16.98 -24.27 -15.02
N PHE A 69 17.93 -24.37 -14.09
CA PHE A 69 17.96 -23.50 -12.92
C PHE A 69 18.15 -22.04 -13.32
N SER A 70 19.07 -21.72 -14.24
CA SER A 70 19.29 -20.35 -14.72
C SER A 70 18.04 -19.74 -15.32
N ALA A 71 17.26 -20.51 -16.08
CA ALA A 71 15.99 -20.03 -16.64
C ALA A 71 14.94 -19.75 -15.55
N GLN A 72 14.83 -20.65 -14.55
CA GLN A 72 13.95 -20.43 -13.40
C GLN A 72 14.37 -19.21 -12.59
N TRP A 73 15.67 -19.04 -12.37
CA TRP A 73 16.22 -17.89 -11.66
C TRP A 73 15.87 -16.58 -12.36
N GLN A 74 16.08 -16.47 -13.67
CA GLN A 74 15.71 -15.29 -14.45
C GLN A 74 14.21 -14.97 -14.34
N GLN A 75 13.35 -15.98 -14.41
CA GLN A 75 11.90 -15.79 -14.21
C GLN A 75 11.59 -15.26 -12.82
N GLN A 76 12.24 -15.78 -11.77
CA GLN A 76 12.04 -15.33 -10.40
C GLN A 76 12.55 -13.91 -10.17
N GLN A 77 13.70 -13.55 -10.74
CA GLN A 77 14.21 -12.17 -10.70
C GLN A 77 13.18 -11.19 -11.29
N GLN A 78 12.57 -11.52 -12.43
CA GLN A 78 11.54 -10.68 -13.02
C GLN A 78 10.30 -10.55 -12.12
N GLN A 79 9.87 -11.64 -11.49
CA GLN A 79 8.73 -11.61 -10.56
C GLN A 79 9.01 -10.72 -9.34
N ILE A 80 10.22 -10.80 -8.78
CA ILE A 80 10.63 -9.95 -7.65
C ILE A 80 10.71 -8.49 -8.07
N GLN A 81 11.24 -8.17 -9.26
CA GLN A 81 11.24 -6.80 -9.79
C GLN A 81 9.83 -6.23 -9.94
N ASN A 82 8.87 -7.04 -10.39
CA ASN A 82 7.47 -6.62 -10.46
C ASN A 82 6.91 -6.30 -9.06
N ILE A 83 7.22 -7.13 -8.06
CA ILE A 83 6.82 -6.88 -6.66
C ILE A 83 7.44 -5.58 -6.12
N LEU A 84 8.73 -5.34 -6.39
CA LEU A 84 9.41 -4.10 -5.98
C LEU A 84 8.72 -2.86 -6.56
N SER A 85 8.32 -2.91 -7.84
CA SER A 85 7.57 -1.84 -8.51
C SER A 85 6.20 -1.62 -7.87
N GLU A 86 5.48 -2.69 -7.52
CA GLU A 86 4.18 -2.59 -6.87
C GLU A 86 4.29 -2.00 -5.45
N ILE A 87 5.29 -2.40 -4.67
CA ILE A 87 5.55 -1.82 -3.34
C ILE A 87 5.86 -0.32 -3.46
N GLU A 88 6.65 0.07 -4.47
CA GLU A 88 6.97 1.47 -4.71
C GLU A 88 5.71 2.27 -5.09
N ARG A 89 4.84 1.70 -5.94
CA ARG A 89 3.54 2.31 -6.30
C ARG A 89 2.64 2.50 -5.09
N LEU A 90 2.54 1.51 -4.21
CA LEU A 90 1.75 1.60 -2.97
C LEU A 90 2.32 2.66 -2.01
N SER A 91 3.64 2.67 -1.82
CA SER A 91 4.33 3.68 -0.99
C SER A 91 4.07 5.10 -1.51
N ARG A 92 4.16 5.32 -2.83
CA ARG A 92 3.83 6.62 -3.44
C ARG A 92 2.36 6.98 -3.28
N GLY A 93 1.45 6.04 -3.53
CA GLY A 93 0.00 6.27 -3.40
C GLY A 93 -0.38 6.75 -2.00
N LEU A 94 0.19 6.13 -0.96
CA LEU A 94 -0.05 6.54 0.43
C LEU A 94 0.45 7.96 0.73
N ARG A 95 1.62 8.34 0.20
CA ARG A 95 2.15 9.71 0.40
C ARG A 95 1.33 10.77 -0.32
N ILE A 96 0.85 10.46 -1.52
CA ILE A 96 -0.03 11.35 -2.29
C ILE A 96 -1.32 11.57 -1.52
N GLU A 97 -1.98 10.49 -1.08
CA GLU A 97 -3.22 10.59 -0.32
C GLU A 97 -3.03 11.36 1.00
N ALA A 98 -1.95 11.07 1.74
CA ALA A 98 -1.62 11.80 2.98
C ALA A 98 -1.49 13.32 2.73
N GLU A 99 -0.87 13.70 1.61
CA GLU A 99 -0.67 15.09 1.23
C GLU A 99 -1.98 15.76 0.78
N GLU A 100 -2.83 15.05 0.04
CA GLU A 100 -4.16 15.55 -0.34
C GLU A 100 -5.04 15.80 0.89
N PHE A 101 -4.99 14.92 1.90
CA PHE A 101 -5.69 15.12 3.17
C PHE A 101 -5.14 16.33 3.95
N ARG A 102 -3.81 16.49 4.05
CA ARG A 102 -3.20 17.67 4.69
C ARG A 102 -3.63 18.99 4.02
N GLN A 103 -3.68 19.00 2.69
CA GLN A 103 -4.12 20.16 1.93
C GLN A 103 -5.60 20.45 2.15
N ALA A 104 -6.46 19.43 2.13
CA ALA A 104 -7.88 19.57 2.42
C ALA A 104 -8.11 20.15 3.82
N ASP A 105 -7.43 19.61 4.85
CA ASP A 105 -7.53 20.13 6.22
C ASP A 105 -7.07 21.59 6.33
N SER A 106 -6.04 22.00 5.58
CA SER A 106 -5.58 23.39 5.57
C SER A 106 -6.57 24.37 4.93
N VAL A 107 -7.42 23.89 4.01
CA VAL A 107 -8.40 24.70 3.28
C VAL A 107 -9.74 24.78 4.01
N TYR A 108 -10.15 23.70 4.69
CA TYR A 108 -11.44 23.61 5.38
C TYR A 108 -11.35 23.77 6.91
N GLY A 109 -10.14 23.77 7.49
CA GLY A 109 -9.88 23.87 8.93
C GLY A 109 -9.71 25.29 9.48
N ALA A 110 -10.25 26.33 8.82
CA ALA A 110 -10.30 27.71 9.31
C ALA A 110 -11.71 28.13 9.73
#